data_AF-A0A954SKB1-F1
#
_entry.id   AF-A0A954SKB1-F1
#
_cell.length_a   1.000
_cell.length_b   1.000
_cell.length_c   1.000
_cell.angle_alpha   90.00
_cell.angle_beta   90.00
_cell.angle_gamma   90.00
#
_symmetry.space_group_name_H-M   'P 1'
#
loop_
_entity.id
_entity.type
_entity.pdbx_description
1 polymer ?
#
loop_
_entity_poly.entity_id
_entity_poly.type
_entity_poly.pdbx_seq_one_letter_code
_entity_poly.pdbx_strand_id
1 'polypeptide(L)'
;MQLIISIVFLVILALLVTSGTAWSDENALDLARFGSGINSKEKLLLEEQVAKNPYDIDSRTKLLGYYFNKGRKEPDAKSARERHVLWLIENAPESEVLRSAYGQLHKVIEPEGYELAKQAWLRIISESPDNLSTLRNASRYFLMQDHKISEELLLRGQSLDPTDPEWSASLGRLYSLELISLPEGPLHRTTADKAFRQLESAYGLSDPIGKDALLSDLAKTAFAAGLMHEAKKWAEETLENDSDGWNRGNRFHHGNLILGRIALAEGNVDEAKSRLLLAGRTEGSPQLDTFGPNMQLAKELLERGEKEVVLEYFDLCNKFWVSPRRNLEQWIEDVKSNRIPNFGGNLWH
;
A
#
# COMPACT_ATOMS: atom_id res chain seq x y z
N MET A 1 16.78 34.35 -64.78
CA MET A 1 17.48 33.35 -65.59
C MET A 1 18.25 32.42 -64.65
N GLN A 2 17.63 31.25 -64.40
CA GLN A 2 18.20 29.96 -63.99
C GLN A 2 18.83 29.83 -62.58
N LEU A 3 18.21 29.18 -61.58
CA LEU A 3 17.78 27.77 -61.35
C LEU A 3 18.87 26.87 -60.70
N ILE A 4 18.52 26.35 -59.48
CA ILE A 4 18.87 25.07 -58.80
C ILE A 4 20.33 24.91 -58.29
N ILE A 5 20.74 24.34 -57.12
CA ILE A 5 20.35 23.25 -56.18
C ILE A 5 21.09 23.53 -54.84
N SER A 6 20.53 23.61 -53.63
CA SER A 6 20.21 22.54 -52.64
C SER A 6 19.64 23.25 -51.38
N ILE A 7 18.37 23.12 -50.98
CA ILE A 7 17.82 22.11 -50.05
C ILE A 7 18.75 21.80 -48.85
N VAL A 8 18.45 22.39 -47.68
CA VAL A 8 18.17 21.70 -46.39
C VAL A 8 17.77 22.75 -45.33
N PHE A 9 16.47 22.76 -45.04
CA PHE A 9 15.79 23.07 -43.77
C PHE A 9 15.80 24.49 -43.15
N LEU A 10 14.76 25.22 -43.55
CA LEU A 10 13.96 26.13 -42.71
C LEU A 10 12.92 25.28 -41.93
N VAL A 11 12.31 25.85 -40.87
CA VAL A 11 11.20 25.31 -40.02
C VAL A 11 11.75 24.40 -38.89
N ILE A 12 11.63 24.69 -37.59
CA ILE A 12 10.40 24.83 -36.79
C ILE A 12 10.69 25.69 -35.52
N LEU A 13 10.05 26.86 -35.46
CA LEU A 13 9.51 27.47 -34.24
C LEU A 13 8.01 27.15 -34.27
N ALA A 14 7.43 26.83 -33.11
CA ALA A 14 6.04 26.41 -32.85
C ALA A 14 5.77 24.90 -32.91
N LEU A 15 5.67 24.29 -31.73
CA LEU A 15 4.59 23.36 -31.36
C LEU A 15 4.44 23.41 -29.83
N LEU A 16 3.48 24.23 -29.39
CA LEU A 16 2.76 24.07 -28.14
C LEU A 16 1.81 22.87 -28.30
N VAL A 17 1.74 22.05 -27.25
CA VAL A 17 0.56 21.26 -26.83
C VAL A 17 0.11 20.14 -27.79
N THR A 18 0.54 18.91 -27.50
CA THR A 18 -0.31 17.81 -27.01
C THR A 18 0.44 16.49 -27.19
N SER A 19 0.99 15.98 -26.10
CA SER A 19 0.80 14.58 -25.75
C SER A 19 1.16 14.46 -24.28
N GLY A 20 0.18 14.75 -23.43
CA GLY A 20 0.07 14.05 -22.17
C GLY A 20 -0.10 12.58 -22.52
N THR A 21 1.01 11.89 -22.72
CA THR A 21 1.04 10.44 -22.56
C THR A 21 1.03 10.23 -21.07
N ALA A 22 -0.06 9.65 -20.56
CA ALA A 22 -0.09 9.06 -19.24
C ALA A 22 1.20 8.25 -19.07
N TRP A 23 2.11 8.74 -18.23
CA TRP A 23 3.22 7.95 -17.75
C TRP A 23 2.57 6.94 -16.82
N SER A 24 2.42 5.70 -17.30
CA SER A 24 1.93 4.63 -16.46
C SER A 24 2.97 4.39 -15.36
N ASP A 25 2.50 4.16 -14.14
CA ASP A 25 3.27 3.71 -12.96
C ASP A 25 4.23 2.54 -13.25
N GLU A 26 4.07 1.87 -14.39
CA GLU A 26 4.83 0.73 -14.88
C GLU A 26 6.28 1.09 -15.20
N ASN A 27 6.63 2.28 -15.73
CA ASN A 27 8.00 2.49 -16.22
C ASN A 27 9.06 2.52 -15.09
N ALA A 28 8.87 3.35 -14.07
CA ALA A 28 9.87 3.46 -12.99
C ALA A 28 9.96 2.17 -12.14
N LEU A 29 8.82 1.54 -11.85
CA LEU A 29 8.78 0.29 -11.10
C LEU A 29 9.38 -0.87 -11.91
N ASP A 30 9.13 -0.96 -13.20
CA ASP A 30 9.69 -2.01 -14.05
C ASP A 30 11.19 -1.83 -14.28
N LEU A 31 11.68 -0.58 -14.38
CA LEU A 31 13.11 -0.29 -14.38
C LEU A 31 13.79 -0.75 -13.09
N ALA A 32 13.18 -0.49 -11.93
CA ALA A 32 13.72 -0.92 -10.64
C ALA A 32 13.66 -2.45 -10.50
N ARG A 33 12.56 -3.10 -10.92
CA ARG A 33 12.45 -4.57 -10.94
C ARG A 33 13.48 -5.19 -11.88
N PHE A 34 13.67 -4.64 -13.07
CA PHE A 34 14.72 -5.05 -14.00
C PHE A 34 16.11 -4.92 -13.34
N GLY A 35 16.37 -3.77 -12.72
CA GLY A 35 17.58 -3.51 -11.95
C GLY A 35 17.85 -4.54 -10.85
N SER A 36 16.80 -5.05 -10.19
CA SER A 36 16.94 -6.11 -9.18
C SER A 36 17.50 -7.43 -9.73
N GLY A 37 17.45 -7.61 -11.06
CA GLY A 37 17.93 -8.78 -11.79
C GLY A 37 19.36 -8.68 -12.35
N ILE A 38 19.98 -7.50 -12.39
CA ILE A 38 21.30 -7.33 -13.02
C ILE A 38 22.44 -7.93 -12.16
N ASN A 39 23.61 -8.11 -12.75
CA ASN A 39 24.82 -8.61 -12.08
C ASN A 39 25.80 -7.49 -11.69
N SER A 40 26.84 -7.82 -10.92
CA SER A 40 27.79 -6.81 -10.42
C SER A 40 28.57 -6.09 -11.51
N LYS A 41 28.84 -6.72 -12.67
CA LYS A 41 29.50 -6.07 -13.82
C LYS A 41 28.57 -5.05 -14.46
N GLU A 42 27.29 -5.39 -14.64
CA GLU A 42 26.27 -4.47 -15.16
C GLU A 42 26.05 -3.31 -14.19
N LYS A 43 26.01 -3.56 -12.88
CA LYS A 43 25.98 -2.50 -11.85
C LYS A 43 27.14 -1.52 -12.00
N LEU A 44 28.37 -2.01 -12.16
CA LEU A 44 29.55 -1.12 -12.30
C LEU A 44 29.46 -0.24 -13.55
N LEU A 45 28.95 -0.78 -14.67
CA LEU A 45 28.72 0.01 -15.88
C LEU A 45 27.67 1.09 -15.67
N LEU A 46 26.58 0.79 -14.97
CA LEU A 46 25.54 1.78 -14.64
C LEU A 46 26.06 2.86 -13.68
N GLU A 47 26.88 2.51 -12.68
CA GLU A 47 27.52 3.50 -11.80
C GLU A 47 28.45 4.43 -12.58
N GLU A 48 29.24 3.89 -13.52
CA GLU A 48 30.08 4.72 -14.40
C GLU A 48 29.24 5.63 -15.30
N GLN A 49 28.12 5.12 -15.81
CA GLN A 49 27.17 5.89 -16.63
C GLN A 49 26.55 7.04 -15.85
N VAL A 50 26.07 6.79 -14.62
CA VAL A 50 25.52 7.83 -13.74
C VAL A 50 26.60 8.83 -13.31
N ALA A 51 27.84 8.40 -13.12
CA ALA A 51 28.95 9.31 -12.82
C ALA A 51 29.24 10.27 -13.99
N LYS A 52 29.11 9.81 -15.25
CA LYS A 52 29.29 10.64 -16.45
C LYS A 52 28.06 11.50 -16.75
N ASN A 53 26.87 10.98 -16.49
CA ASN A 53 25.59 11.67 -16.67
C ASN A 53 24.74 11.57 -15.39
N PRO A 54 24.90 12.51 -14.45
CA PRO A 54 24.15 12.47 -13.19
C PRO A 54 22.63 12.48 -13.37
N TYR A 55 22.11 13.01 -14.47
CA TYR A 55 20.66 13.09 -14.76
C TYR A 55 20.10 11.84 -15.45
N ASP A 56 20.87 10.76 -15.55
CA ASP A 56 20.36 9.46 -16.00
C ASP A 56 19.51 8.78 -14.92
N ILE A 57 18.24 9.21 -14.84
CA ILE A 57 17.26 8.73 -13.86
C ILE A 57 16.98 7.24 -14.02
N ASP A 58 16.95 6.73 -15.25
CA ASP A 58 16.68 5.32 -15.54
C ASP A 58 17.79 4.43 -15.00
N SER A 59 19.06 4.80 -15.22
CA SER A 59 20.20 4.07 -14.68
C SER A 59 20.23 4.11 -13.15
N ARG A 60 19.92 5.26 -12.53
CA ARG A 60 19.74 5.37 -11.07
C ARG A 60 18.62 4.47 -10.56
N THR A 61 17.50 4.42 -11.26
CA THR A 61 16.34 3.60 -10.91
C THR A 61 16.68 2.11 -10.96
N LYS A 62 17.41 1.66 -11.99
CA LYS A 62 17.94 0.29 -12.06
C LYS A 62 18.93 0.00 -10.91
N LEU A 63 19.81 0.94 -10.58
CA LEU A 63 20.76 0.79 -9.46
C LEU A 63 20.03 0.66 -8.12
N LEU A 64 18.98 1.46 -7.86
CA LEU A 64 18.14 1.29 -6.67
C LEU A 64 17.53 -0.11 -6.59
N GLY A 65 17.05 -0.63 -7.74
CA GLY A 65 16.60 -2.01 -7.87
C GLY A 65 17.65 -3.05 -7.47
N TYR A 66 18.87 -2.90 -7.98
CA TYR A 66 19.99 -3.78 -7.66
C TYR A 66 20.32 -3.76 -6.16
N TYR A 67 20.51 -2.57 -5.60
CA TYR A 67 20.88 -2.40 -4.19
C TYR A 67 19.79 -2.83 -3.21
N PHE A 68 18.52 -2.74 -3.60
CA PHE A 68 17.40 -3.22 -2.79
C PHE A 68 17.38 -4.75 -2.65
N ASN A 69 17.81 -5.48 -3.70
CA ASN A 69 17.73 -6.93 -3.75
C ASN A 69 19.11 -7.61 -3.77
N LYS A 70 19.67 -7.89 -4.94
CA LYS A 70 20.92 -8.66 -5.11
C LYS A 70 22.12 -8.01 -4.42
N GLY A 71 22.23 -6.70 -4.54
CA GLY A 71 23.32 -5.92 -3.98
C GLY A 71 23.24 -5.77 -2.46
N ARG A 72 22.14 -6.12 -1.79
CA ARG A 72 21.90 -5.82 -0.37
C ARG A 72 23.00 -6.31 0.59
N LYS A 73 23.75 -7.35 0.21
CA LYS A 73 24.85 -7.93 1.01
C LYS A 73 26.22 -7.30 0.70
N GLU A 74 26.33 -6.45 -0.32
CA GLU A 74 27.59 -5.77 -0.63
C GLU A 74 27.92 -4.74 0.47
N PRO A 75 29.21 -4.58 0.84
CA PRO A 75 29.60 -3.67 1.92
C PRO A 75 29.17 -2.20 1.71
N ASP A 76 29.10 -1.76 0.45
CA ASP A 76 28.77 -0.39 0.05
C ASP A 76 27.29 -0.20 -0.37
N ALA A 77 26.47 -1.25 -0.35
CA ALA A 77 25.10 -1.17 -0.88
C ALA A 77 24.22 -0.15 -0.18
N LYS A 78 24.34 -0.05 1.16
CA LYS A 78 23.59 0.91 1.96
C LYS A 78 23.93 2.35 1.56
N SER A 79 25.21 2.69 1.55
CA SER A 79 25.67 4.05 1.22
C SER A 79 25.44 4.40 -0.25
N ALA A 80 25.57 3.44 -1.16
CA ALA A 80 25.26 3.65 -2.57
C ALA A 80 23.75 3.92 -2.79
N ARG A 81 22.89 3.13 -2.16
CA ARG A 81 21.43 3.34 -2.20
C ARG A 81 21.06 4.71 -1.63
N GLU A 82 21.56 5.04 -0.44
CA GLU A 82 21.34 6.34 0.21
C GLU A 82 21.72 7.50 -0.72
N ARG A 83 22.92 7.44 -1.33
CA ARG A 83 23.40 8.44 -2.31
C ARG A 83 22.45 8.61 -3.49
N HIS A 84 21.92 7.53 -4.05
CA HIS A 84 20.97 7.62 -5.18
C HIS A 84 19.61 8.19 -4.76
N VAL A 85 19.08 7.77 -3.60
CA VAL A 85 17.82 8.30 -3.07
C VAL A 85 17.93 9.80 -2.79
N LEU A 86 18.97 10.23 -2.07
CA LEU A 86 19.20 11.65 -1.77
C LEU A 86 19.32 12.47 -3.05
N TRP A 87 20.12 12.00 -4.01
CA TRP A 87 20.27 12.70 -5.28
C TRP A 87 18.93 12.87 -6.01
N LEU A 88 18.09 11.83 -6.04
CA LEU A 88 16.77 11.91 -6.66
C LEU A 88 15.86 12.89 -5.94
N ILE A 89 15.83 12.90 -4.60
CA ILE A 89 15.04 13.88 -3.85
C ILE A 89 15.47 15.31 -4.20
N GLU A 90 16.78 15.56 -4.30
CA GLU A 90 17.30 16.91 -4.51
C GLU A 90 17.19 17.39 -5.97
N ASN A 91 17.27 16.49 -6.95
CA ASN A 91 17.42 16.85 -8.37
C ASN A 91 16.25 16.39 -9.25
N ALA A 92 15.46 15.42 -8.79
CA ALA A 92 14.31 14.87 -9.50
C ALA A 92 13.20 14.44 -8.52
N PRO A 93 12.69 15.35 -7.65
CA PRO A 93 11.73 15.01 -6.59
C PRO A 93 10.41 14.44 -7.11
N GLU A 94 10.09 14.69 -8.37
CA GLU A 94 8.89 14.16 -9.05
C GLU A 94 9.08 12.71 -9.53
N SER A 95 10.29 12.15 -9.45
CA SER A 95 10.58 10.79 -9.90
C SER A 95 9.73 9.76 -9.17
N GLU A 96 8.92 9.01 -9.91
CA GLU A 96 7.96 8.04 -9.37
C GLU A 96 8.60 6.93 -8.53
N VAL A 97 9.88 6.59 -8.77
CA VAL A 97 10.59 5.58 -7.97
C VAL A 97 10.65 5.99 -6.49
N LEU A 98 10.60 7.29 -6.18
CA LEU A 98 10.56 7.81 -4.81
C LEU A 98 9.27 7.43 -4.05
N ARG A 99 8.17 7.16 -4.77
CA ARG A 99 6.90 6.65 -4.21
C ARG A 99 6.96 5.15 -3.87
N SER A 100 7.95 4.44 -4.39
CA SER A 100 8.11 2.99 -4.23
C SER A 100 9.04 2.63 -3.07
N ALA A 101 9.07 1.35 -2.67
CA ALA A 101 10.01 0.83 -1.66
C ALA A 101 11.50 1.04 -2.03
N TYR A 102 11.81 1.20 -3.33
CA TYR A 102 13.18 1.43 -3.80
C TYR A 102 13.71 2.81 -3.39
N GLY A 103 12.83 3.82 -3.30
CA GLY A 103 13.17 5.20 -2.93
C GLY A 103 13.04 5.55 -1.44
N GLN A 104 12.72 4.57 -0.58
CA GLN A 104 12.51 4.79 0.85
C GLN A 104 13.79 4.58 1.65
N LEU A 105 14.05 5.37 2.69
CA LEU A 105 15.08 5.04 3.69
C LEU A 105 14.37 4.78 5.02
N HIS A 106 14.90 3.87 5.84
CA HIS A 106 14.24 3.49 7.10
C HIS A 106 14.99 4.10 8.29
N LYS A 107 14.30 4.89 9.11
CA LYS A 107 14.82 5.54 10.32
C LYS A 107 15.43 4.57 11.33
N VAL A 108 14.93 3.33 11.40
CA VAL A 108 15.46 2.31 12.32
C VAL A 108 16.76 1.66 11.81
N ILE A 109 16.87 1.45 10.50
CA ILE A 109 17.99 0.72 9.89
C ILE A 109 19.07 1.69 9.38
N GLU A 110 18.66 2.89 9.02
CA GLU A 110 19.40 3.92 8.30
C GLU A 110 19.06 5.32 8.89
N PRO A 111 19.25 5.55 10.21
CA PRO A 111 18.79 6.78 10.87
C PRO A 111 19.40 8.05 10.28
N GLU A 112 20.70 8.05 9.99
CA GLU A 112 21.40 9.21 9.42
C GLU A 112 20.89 9.53 8.01
N GLY A 113 20.83 8.50 7.14
CA GLY A 113 20.33 8.65 5.77
C GLY A 113 18.85 9.08 5.72
N TYR A 114 18.03 8.58 6.64
CA TYR A 114 16.64 9.01 6.77
C TYR A 114 16.54 10.50 7.13
N GLU A 115 17.35 10.96 8.08
CA GLU A 115 17.31 12.36 8.52
C GLU A 115 17.80 13.31 7.42
N LEU A 116 18.83 12.92 6.66
CA LEU A 116 19.28 13.68 5.49
C LEU A 116 18.18 13.77 4.42
N ALA A 117 17.52 12.66 4.10
CA ALA A 117 16.45 12.64 3.11
C ALA A 117 15.21 13.42 3.57
N LYS A 118 14.88 13.36 4.87
CA LYS A 118 13.85 14.20 5.47
C LYS A 118 14.15 15.68 5.30
N GLN A 119 15.37 16.11 5.60
CA GLN A 119 15.79 17.50 5.42
C GLN A 119 15.71 17.94 3.96
N ALA A 120 16.16 17.09 3.03
CA ALA A 120 16.06 17.35 1.59
C ALA A 120 14.60 17.51 1.15
N TRP A 121 13.69 16.60 1.55
CA TRP A 121 12.27 16.72 1.25
C TRP A 121 11.64 18.01 1.79
N LEU A 122 11.89 18.33 3.06
CA LEU A 122 11.34 19.54 3.68
C LEU A 122 11.83 20.81 2.99
N ARG A 123 13.09 20.84 2.55
CA ARG A 123 13.64 21.94 1.76
C ARG A 123 12.94 22.07 0.41
N ILE A 124 12.84 20.98 -0.36
CA ILE A 124 12.18 20.96 -1.68
C ILE A 124 10.72 21.42 -1.55
N ILE A 125 10.00 20.94 -0.55
CA ILE A 125 8.62 21.34 -0.28
C ILE A 125 8.55 22.84 0.07
N SER A 126 9.50 23.38 0.84
CA SER A 126 9.51 24.82 1.15
C SER A 126 9.76 25.70 -0.09
N GLU A 127 10.53 25.20 -1.06
CA GLU A 127 10.86 25.90 -2.31
C GLU A 127 9.72 25.80 -3.35
N SER A 128 8.99 24.69 -3.38
CA SER A 128 7.90 24.44 -4.34
C SER A 128 6.69 23.82 -3.64
N PRO A 129 5.99 24.61 -2.82
CA PRO A 129 5.07 24.06 -1.83
C PRO A 129 3.75 23.55 -2.40
N ASP A 130 3.42 23.90 -3.65
CA ASP A 130 2.20 23.47 -4.35
C ASP A 130 2.46 22.46 -5.48
N ASN A 131 3.68 21.93 -5.60
CA ASN A 131 3.98 20.90 -6.59
C ASN A 131 3.36 19.55 -6.18
N LEU A 132 2.27 19.16 -6.85
CA LEU A 132 1.48 17.96 -6.53
C LEU A 132 2.31 16.67 -6.53
N SER A 133 3.16 16.46 -7.54
CA SER A 133 4.03 15.27 -7.63
C SER A 133 5.00 15.17 -6.45
N THR A 134 5.59 16.30 -6.07
CA THR A 134 6.48 16.40 -4.89
C THR A 134 5.73 16.11 -3.60
N LEU A 135 4.54 16.70 -3.40
CA LEU A 135 3.71 16.43 -2.21
C LEU A 135 3.33 14.95 -2.10
N ARG A 136 3.03 14.31 -3.22
CA ARG A 136 2.69 12.88 -3.29
C ARG A 136 3.89 12.00 -2.93
N ASN A 137 5.05 12.25 -3.52
CA ASN A 137 6.25 11.47 -3.25
C ASN A 137 6.75 11.66 -1.81
N ALA A 138 6.74 12.90 -1.32
CA ALA A 138 7.14 13.23 0.05
C ALA A 138 6.17 12.66 1.09
N SER A 139 4.85 12.77 0.90
CA SER A 139 3.89 12.17 1.83
C SER A 139 4.07 10.66 1.92
N ARG A 140 4.29 9.98 0.79
CA ARG A 140 4.61 8.54 0.79
C ARG A 140 5.88 8.21 1.56
N TYR A 141 6.91 9.07 1.50
CA TYR A 141 8.14 8.91 2.26
C TYR A 141 7.92 8.99 3.79
N PHE A 142 7.09 9.93 4.22
CA PHE A 142 6.79 10.15 5.64
C PHE A 142 5.71 9.22 6.22
N LEU A 143 4.95 8.52 5.36
CA LEU A 143 3.78 7.71 5.71
C LEU A 143 3.94 6.79 6.92
N MET A 144 5.11 6.16 7.11
CA MET A 144 5.31 5.15 8.16
C MET A 144 6.07 5.66 9.40
N GLN A 145 6.77 6.79 9.30
CA GLN A 145 7.79 7.19 10.29
C GLN A 145 7.62 8.63 10.79
N ASP A 146 6.93 9.49 10.04
CA ASP A 146 6.58 10.86 10.41
C ASP A 146 5.15 11.17 9.94
N HIS A 147 4.16 10.43 10.46
CA HIS A 147 2.76 10.43 9.98
C HIS A 147 2.13 11.82 9.93
N LYS A 148 2.44 12.70 10.89
CA LYS A 148 1.94 14.08 10.90
C LYS A 148 2.39 14.89 9.68
N ILE A 149 3.65 14.72 9.27
CA ILE A 149 4.16 15.38 8.06
C ILE A 149 3.44 14.80 6.84
N SER A 150 3.25 13.48 6.79
CA SER A 150 2.45 12.86 5.72
C SER A 150 1.02 13.40 5.66
N GLU A 151 0.34 13.53 6.80
CA GLU A 151 -1.03 14.07 6.90
C GLU A 151 -1.10 15.49 6.35
N GLU A 152 -0.21 16.38 6.78
CA GLU A 152 -0.15 17.78 6.33
C GLU A 152 0.04 17.89 4.82
N LEU A 153 0.96 17.10 4.24
CA LEU A 153 1.24 17.10 2.81
C LEU A 153 0.06 16.54 1.99
N LEU A 154 -0.58 15.48 2.48
CA LEU A 154 -1.74 14.87 1.81
C LEU A 154 -2.97 15.80 1.86
N LEU A 155 -3.23 16.45 3.00
CA LEU A 155 -4.30 17.44 3.13
C LEU A 155 -4.07 18.63 2.20
N ARG A 156 -2.82 19.09 2.08
CA ARG A 156 -2.46 20.13 1.12
C ARG A 156 -2.71 19.68 -0.32
N GLY A 157 -2.24 18.49 -0.70
CA GLY A 157 -2.48 17.92 -2.02
C GLY A 157 -3.97 17.81 -2.35
N GLN A 158 -4.77 17.29 -1.42
CA GLN A 158 -6.23 17.22 -1.54
C GLN A 158 -6.88 18.59 -1.72
N SER A 159 -6.37 19.63 -1.05
CA SER A 159 -6.91 20.99 -1.19
C SER A 159 -6.59 21.62 -2.55
N LEU A 160 -5.43 21.27 -3.14
CA LEU A 160 -4.96 21.79 -4.43
C LEU A 160 -5.57 21.03 -5.61
N ASP A 161 -5.82 19.74 -5.46
CA ASP A 161 -6.46 18.88 -6.45
C ASP A 161 -7.50 17.96 -5.78
N PRO A 162 -8.70 18.49 -5.49
CA PRO A 162 -9.75 17.75 -4.79
C PRO A 162 -10.41 16.66 -5.64
N THR A 163 -10.10 16.59 -6.94
CA THR A 163 -10.69 15.63 -7.87
C THR A 163 -9.88 14.35 -8.04
N ASP A 164 -8.60 14.37 -7.67
CA ASP A 164 -7.76 13.19 -7.71
C ASP A 164 -8.06 12.26 -6.51
N PRO A 165 -8.57 11.03 -6.74
CA PRO A 165 -8.90 10.09 -5.68
C PRO A 165 -7.69 9.65 -4.84
N GLU A 166 -6.46 9.76 -5.36
CA GLU A 166 -5.25 9.27 -4.68
C GLU A 166 -4.99 10.00 -3.36
N TRP A 167 -5.36 11.29 -3.26
CA TRP A 167 -5.20 12.06 -2.02
C TRP A 167 -6.08 11.49 -0.90
N SER A 168 -7.37 11.33 -1.17
CA SER A 168 -8.33 10.79 -0.22
C SER A 168 -8.00 9.32 0.09
N ALA A 169 -7.60 8.52 -0.89
CA ALA A 169 -7.20 7.13 -0.67
C ALA A 169 -5.96 7.03 0.23
N SER A 170 -4.99 7.92 0.05
CA SER A 170 -3.75 7.95 0.84
C SER A 170 -3.99 8.44 2.28
N LEU A 171 -4.88 9.42 2.49
CA LEU A 171 -5.33 9.82 3.83
C LEU A 171 -6.07 8.69 4.53
N GLY A 172 -6.99 8.02 3.82
CA GLY A 172 -7.69 6.85 4.32
C GLY A 172 -6.71 5.76 4.79
N ARG A 173 -5.70 5.46 3.96
CA ARG A 173 -4.62 4.52 4.30
C ARG A 173 -3.80 4.98 5.51
N LEU A 174 -3.41 6.25 5.58
CA LEU A 174 -2.66 6.81 6.71
C LEU A 174 -3.41 6.58 8.02
N TYR A 175 -4.68 6.97 8.07
CA TYR A 175 -5.51 6.77 9.27
C TYR A 175 -5.75 5.29 9.58
N SER A 176 -5.95 4.44 8.56
CA SER A 176 -6.05 2.99 8.76
C SER A 176 -4.78 2.37 9.37
N LEU A 177 -3.59 2.86 9.00
CA LEU A 177 -2.33 2.42 9.61
C LEU A 177 -2.22 2.85 11.08
N GLU A 178 -2.72 4.04 11.43
CA GLU A 178 -2.76 4.50 12.83
C GLU A 178 -3.62 3.59 13.71
N LEU A 179 -4.74 3.08 13.19
CA LEU A 179 -5.63 2.17 13.93
C LEU A 179 -4.91 0.93 14.47
N ILE A 180 -3.92 0.39 13.74
CA ILE A 180 -3.14 -0.78 14.17
C ILE A 180 -2.47 -0.57 15.53
N SER A 181 -2.10 0.68 15.83
CA SER A 181 -1.41 1.05 17.08
C SER A 181 -2.34 1.59 18.17
N LEU A 182 -3.61 1.85 17.84
CA LEU A 182 -4.56 2.45 18.77
C LEU A 182 -5.38 1.37 19.49
N PRO A 183 -5.47 1.42 20.84
CA PRO A 183 -6.40 0.56 21.55
C PRO A 183 -7.84 0.95 21.23
N GLU A 184 -8.77 -0.01 21.32
CA GLU A 184 -10.20 0.27 21.17
C GLU A 184 -10.66 1.36 22.15
N GLY A 185 -11.44 2.32 21.66
CA GLY A 185 -11.92 3.45 22.45
C GLY A 185 -12.34 4.65 21.60
N PRO A 186 -12.62 5.81 22.22
CA PRO A 186 -13.10 7.00 21.51
C PRO A 186 -12.15 7.51 20.44
N LEU A 187 -10.83 7.48 20.70
CA LEU A 187 -9.83 7.92 19.74
C LEU A 187 -9.77 6.97 18.54
N HIS A 188 -9.70 5.65 18.77
CA HIS A 188 -9.75 4.65 17.70
C HIS A 188 -11.00 4.80 16.83
N ARG A 189 -12.18 4.99 17.45
CA ARG A 189 -13.43 5.21 16.71
C ARG A 189 -13.40 6.48 15.86
N THR A 190 -12.88 7.57 16.42
CA THR A 190 -12.77 8.86 15.70
C THR A 190 -11.78 8.77 14.54
N THR A 191 -10.64 8.11 14.74
CA THR A 191 -9.66 7.85 13.66
C THR A 191 -10.24 6.93 12.59
N ALA A 192 -11.04 5.93 12.97
CA ALA A 192 -11.72 5.06 12.02
C ALA A 192 -12.77 5.79 11.19
N ASP A 193 -13.52 6.73 11.79
CA ASP A 193 -14.43 7.61 11.03
C ASP A 193 -13.64 8.49 10.05
N LYS A 194 -12.53 9.11 10.48
CA LYS A 194 -11.64 9.85 9.56
C LYS A 194 -11.18 8.99 8.38
N ALA A 195 -10.73 7.76 8.65
CA ALA A 195 -10.32 6.81 7.62
C ALA A 195 -11.47 6.51 6.65
N PHE A 196 -12.64 6.15 7.19
CA PHE A 196 -13.83 5.84 6.42
C PHE A 196 -14.26 7.00 5.50
N ARG A 197 -14.32 8.23 6.01
CA ARG A 197 -14.72 9.41 5.21
C ARG A 197 -13.78 9.68 4.04
N GLN A 198 -12.49 9.50 4.26
CA GLN A 198 -11.50 9.67 3.21
C GLN A 198 -11.59 8.56 2.16
N LEU A 199 -11.77 7.30 2.58
CA LEU A 199 -11.98 6.19 1.66
C LEU A 199 -13.30 6.33 0.88
N GLU A 200 -14.36 6.85 1.50
CA GLU A 200 -15.66 7.10 0.87
C GLU A 200 -15.55 8.19 -0.20
N SER A 201 -14.83 9.28 0.10
CA SER A 201 -14.48 10.31 -0.88
C SER A 201 -13.67 9.74 -2.04
N ALA A 202 -12.64 8.94 -1.75
CA ALA A 202 -11.83 8.29 -2.78
C ALA A 202 -12.66 7.38 -3.68
N TYR A 203 -13.57 6.58 -3.10
CA TYR A 203 -14.47 5.71 -3.84
C TYR A 203 -15.36 6.51 -4.79
N GLY A 204 -15.92 7.64 -4.35
CA GLY A 204 -16.76 8.51 -5.20
C GLY A 204 -16.03 9.07 -6.43
N LEU A 205 -14.72 9.30 -6.32
CA LEU A 205 -13.86 9.86 -7.36
C LEU A 205 -13.15 8.81 -8.23
N SER A 206 -13.13 7.55 -7.80
CA SER A 206 -12.37 6.48 -8.44
C SER A 206 -13.07 5.88 -9.67
N ASP A 207 -12.24 5.34 -10.57
CA ASP A 207 -12.68 4.43 -11.63
C ASP A 207 -13.15 3.07 -11.05
N PRO A 208 -13.68 2.14 -11.85
CA PRO A 208 -14.14 0.84 -11.35
C PRO A 208 -13.07 0.02 -10.64
N ILE A 209 -11.80 0.09 -11.06
CA ILE A 209 -10.70 -0.68 -10.46
C ILE A 209 -10.35 -0.11 -9.08
N GLY A 210 -10.26 1.23 -8.98
CA GLY A 210 -10.02 1.92 -7.73
C GLY A 210 -11.16 1.73 -6.72
N LYS A 211 -12.42 1.79 -7.19
CA LYS A 211 -13.60 1.48 -6.36
C LYS A 211 -13.51 0.08 -5.77
N ASP A 212 -13.20 -0.91 -6.60
CA ASP A 212 -13.07 -2.30 -6.18
C ASP A 212 -11.99 -2.50 -5.11
N ALA A 213 -10.85 -1.81 -5.27
CA ALA A 213 -9.75 -1.88 -4.32
C ALA A 213 -10.10 -1.31 -2.93
N LEU A 214 -11.11 -0.44 -2.82
CA LEU A 214 -11.48 0.26 -1.59
C LEU A 214 -12.60 -0.43 -0.78
N LEU A 215 -13.37 -1.34 -1.39
CA LEU A 215 -14.58 -1.93 -0.78
C LEU A 215 -14.32 -2.59 0.59
N SER A 216 -13.29 -3.43 0.68
CA SER A 216 -12.93 -4.10 1.94
C SER A 216 -12.53 -3.11 3.03
N ASP A 217 -11.78 -2.06 2.68
CA ASP A 217 -11.32 -1.06 3.64
C ASP A 217 -12.47 -0.15 4.11
N LEU A 218 -13.43 0.17 3.23
CA LEU A 218 -14.66 0.86 3.60
C LEU A 218 -15.47 0.08 4.63
N ALA A 219 -15.67 -1.21 4.43
CA ALA A 219 -16.38 -2.06 5.38
C ALA A 219 -15.64 -2.16 6.73
N LYS A 220 -14.33 -2.38 6.70
CA LYS A 220 -13.47 -2.47 7.90
C LYS A 220 -13.48 -1.17 8.71
N THR A 221 -13.27 -0.03 8.06
CA THR A 221 -13.19 1.28 8.73
C THR A 221 -14.56 1.76 9.22
N ALA A 222 -15.64 1.54 8.47
CA ALA A 222 -17.00 1.81 8.94
C ALA A 222 -17.35 1.00 10.20
N PHE A 223 -16.99 -0.29 10.22
CA PHE A 223 -17.20 -1.13 11.40
C PHE A 223 -16.42 -0.62 12.61
N ALA A 224 -15.13 -0.31 12.43
CA ALA A 224 -14.26 0.25 13.47
C ALA A 224 -14.75 1.62 13.98
N ALA A 225 -15.40 2.41 13.12
CA ALA A 225 -16.04 3.68 13.46
C ALA A 225 -17.39 3.50 14.20
N GLY A 226 -17.92 2.28 14.29
CA GLY A 226 -19.24 2.00 14.84
C GLY A 226 -20.41 2.40 13.91
N LEU A 227 -20.12 2.66 12.63
CA LEU A 227 -21.11 3.01 11.61
C LEU A 227 -21.75 1.72 11.05
N MET A 228 -22.55 1.04 11.87
CA MET A 228 -22.99 -0.33 11.58
C MET A 228 -23.77 -0.47 10.26
N HIS A 229 -24.60 0.52 9.93
CA HIS A 229 -25.34 0.55 8.67
C HIS A 229 -24.40 0.62 7.46
N GLU A 230 -23.41 1.52 7.48
CA GLU A 230 -22.43 1.65 6.40
C GLU A 230 -21.53 0.42 6.33
N ALA A 231 -21.09 -0.11 7.47
CA ALA A 231 -20.28 -1.32 7.53
C ALA A 231 -20.99 -2.51 6.86
N LYS A 232 -22.28 -2.69 7.14
CA LYS A 232 -23.10 -3.72 6.52
C LYS A 232 -23.22 -3.52 5.01
N LYS A 233 -23.62 -2.32 4.59
CA LYS A 233 -23.75 -1.95 3.17
C LYS A 233 -22.49 -2.26 2.38
N TRP A 234 -21.33 -1.79 2.85
CA TRP A 234 -20.05 -2.01 2.15
C TRP A 234 -19.60 -3.47 2.19
N ALA A 235 -19.91 -4.20 3.26
CA ALA A 235 -19.61 -5.63 3.33
C ALA A 235 -20.50 -6.45 2.37
N GLU A 236 -21.77 -6.08 2.19
CA GLU A 236 -22.68 -6.67 1.19
C GLU A 236 -22.22 -6.33 -0.24
N GLU A 237 -21.90 -5.07 -0.53
CA GLU A 237 -21.36 -4.63 -1.83
C GLU A 237 -20.08 -5.39 -2.21
N THR A 238 -19.20 -5.63 -1.22
CA THR A 238 -17.97 -6.43 -1.40
C THR A 238 -18.26 -7.85 -1.88
N LEU A 239 -19.42 -8.43 -1.51
CA LEU A 239 -19.83 -9.80 -1.85
C LEU A 239 -20.70 -9.88 -3.11
N GLU A 240 -21.43 -8.82 -3.48
CA GLU A 240 -22.34 -8.82 -4.63
C GLU A 240 -21.59 -8.84 -5.97
N ASN A 241 -20.41 -8.21 -6.03
CA ASN A 241 -19.61 -8.14 -7.25
C ASN A 241 -18.66 -9.34 -7.33
N ASP A 242 -19.16 -10.51 -7.73
CA ASP A 242 -18.36 -11.76 -7.88
C ASP A 242 -17.58 -11.83 -9.20
N SER A 243 -17.31 -10.69 -9.85
CA SER A 243 -16.51 -10.69 -11.08
C SER A 243 -15.10 -11.22 -10.79
N ASP A 244 -14.65 -12.19 -11.59
CA ASP A 244 -13.29 -12.71 -11.53
C ASP A 244 -12.27 -11.57 -11.58
N GLY A 245 -11.32 -11.58 -10.64
CA GLY A 245 -10.35 -10.51 -10.48
C GLY A 245 -9.33 -10.82 -9.40
N TRP A 246 -8.20 -10.12 -9.44
CA TRP A 246 -7.07 -10.35 -8.53
C TRP A 246 -7.43 -10.22 -7.05
N ASN A 247 -8.47 -9.43 -6.72
CA ASN A 247 -8.89 -9.13 -5.35
C ASN A 247 -10.09 -9.97 -4.85
N ARG A 248 -10.65 -10.86 -5.68
CA ARG A 248 -11.88 -11.62 -5.38
C ARG A 248 -11.77 -12.38 -4.06
N GLY A 249 -10.68 -13.09 -3.84
CA GLY A 249 -10.47 -13.86 -2.61
C GLY A 249 -10.41 -13.00 -1.35
N ASN A 250 -9.82 -11.80 -1.43
CA ASN A 250 -9.80 -10.84 -0.33
C ASN A 250 -11.19 -10.27 -0.05
N ARG A 251 -11.94 -9.88 -1.10
CA ARG A 251 -13.31 -9.37 -0.98
C ARG A 251 -14.20 -10.40 -0.28
N PHE A 252 -14.21 -11.63 -0.80
CA PHE A 252 -15.03 -12.70 -0.25
C PHE A 252 -14.70 -13.00 1.22
N HIS A 253 -13.41 -13.01 1.55
CA HIS A 253 -12.94 -13.23 2.91
C HIS A 253 -13.36 -12.10 3.85
N HIS A 254 -12.98 -10.87 3.57
CA HIS A 254 -13.20 -9.74 4.48
C HIS A 254 -14.67 -9.31 4.57
N GLY A 255 -15.42 -9.38 3.47
CA GLY A 255 -16.86 -9.08 3.49
C GLY A 255 -17.61 -9.99 4.46
N ASN A 256 -17.36 -11.31 4.37
CA ASN A 256 -17.95 -12.26 5.30
C ASN A 256 -17.47 -12.04 6.75
N LEU A 257 -16.20 -11.73 6.97
CA LEU A 257 -15.73 -11.43 8.33
C LEU A 257 -16.45 -10.21 8.94
N ILE A 258 -16.61 -9.12 8.19
CA ILE A 258 -17.33 -7.93 8.70
C ILE A 258 -18.79 -8.26 9.00
N LEU A 259 -19.49 -8.95 8.09
CA LEU A 259 -20.88 -9.38 8.35
C LEU A 259 -20.99 -10.30 9.56
N GLY A 260 -20.02 -11.20 9.75
CA GLY A 260 -19.98 -12.07 10.92
C GLY A 260 -19.76 -11.29 12.21
N ARG A 261 -18.89 -10.28 12.21
CA ARG A 261 -18.66 -9.41 13.39
C ARG A 261 -19.87 -8.52 13.69
N ILE A 262 -20.58 -8.05 12.67
CA ILE A 262 -21.87 -7.33 12.82
C ILE A 262 -22.90 -8.25 13.49
N ALA A 263 -23.11 -9.45 12.94
CA ALA A 263 -24.04 -10.43 13.51
C ALA A 263 -23.69 -10.77 14.97
N LEU A 264 -22.40 -10.89 15.27
CA LEU A 264 -21.90 -11.18 16.60
C LEU A 264 -22.14 -10.03 17.59
N ALA A 265 -22.02 -8.78 17.14
CA ALA A 265 -22.36 -7.58 17.92
C ALA A 265 -23.87 -7.47 18.20
N GLU A 266 -24.71 -7.98 17.28
CA GLU A 266 -26.17 -8.07 17.42
C GLU A 266 -26.62 -9.28 18.26
N GLY A 267 -25.68 -10.12 18.70
CA GLY A 267 -25.97 -11.32 19.49
C GLY A 267 -26.37 -12.55 18.66
N ASN A 268 -26.33 -12.46 17.33
CA ASN A 268 -26.57 -13.58 16.43
C ASN A 268 -25.30 -14.41 16.22
N VAL A 269 -24.99 -15.24 17.21
CA VAL A 269 -23.80 -16.10 17.21
C VAL A 269 -23.83 -17.12 16.07
N ASP A 270 -25.00 -17.67 15.71
CA ASP A 270 -25.10 -18.67 14.64
C ASP A 270 -24.77 -18.10 13.26
N GLU A 271 -25.23 -16.88 12.96
CA GLU A 271 -24.84 -16.20 11.73
C GLU A 271 -23.35 -15.85 11.72
N ALA A 272 -22.80 -15.40 12.86
CA ALA A 272 -21.37 -15.13 12.97
C ALA A 272 -20.50 -16.37 12.67
N LYS A 273 -20.93 -17.54 13.17
CA LYS A 273 -20.29 -18.84 12.87
C LYS A 273 -20.37 -19.18 11.38
N SER A 274 -21.56 -19.08 10.80
CA SER A 274 -21.77 -19.31 9.37
C SER A 274 -20.86 -18.43 8.51
N ARG A 275 -20.78 -17.14 8.84
CA ARG A 275 -19.93 -16.16 8.15
C ARG A 275 -18.44 -16.45 8.29
N LEU A 276 -17.98 -16.89 9.46
CA LEU A 276 -16.59 -17.32 9.62
C LEU A 276 -16.23 -18.47 8.66
N LEU A 277 -17.10 -19.48 8.58
CA LEU A 277 -16.87 -20.62 7.69
C LEU A 277 -16.93 -20.21 6.22
N LEU A 278 -17.83 -19.30 5.84
CA LEU A 278 -17.86 -18.72 4.49
C LEU A 278 -16.54 -18.00 4.18
N ALA A 279 -16.03 -17.16 5.09
CA ALA A 279 -14.76 -16.47 4.89
C ALA A 279 -13.59 -17.44 4.65
N GLY A 280 -13.60 -18.61 5.29
CA GLY A 280 -12.59 -19.66 5.10
C GLY A 280 -12.68 -20.42 3.78
N ARG A 281 -13.82 -20.36 3.07
CA ARG A 281 -14.06 -21.05 1.79
C ARG A 281 -13.58 -20.28 0.57
N THR A 282 -12.90 -19.16 0.77
CA THR A 282 -12.25 -18.40 -0.29
C THR A 282 -11.27 -19.27 -1.10
N GLU A 283 -11.09 -18.95 -2.38
CA GLU A 283 -10.08 -19.59 -3.24
C GLU A 283 -8.64 -19.14 -2.90
N GLY A 284 -8.49 -18.20 -1.97
CA GLY A 284 -7.22 -17.60 -1.58
C GLY A 284 -6.91 -16.32 -2.35
N SER A 285 -5.76 -15.74 -2.04
CA SER A 285 -5.22 -14.56 -2.73
C SER A 285 -3.72 -14.47 -2.44
N PRO A 286 -2.91 -13.78 -3.25
CA PRO A 286 -1.50 -13.62 -2.94
C PRO A 286 -1.24 -13.11 -1.51
N GLN A 287 -2.12 -12.25 -0.96
CA GLN A 287 -2.04 -11.77 0.41
C GLN A 287 -2.45 -12.84 1.43
N LEU A 288 -3.59 -13.51 1.24
CA LEU A 288 -4.11 -14.53 2.16
C LEU A 288 -3.22 -15.77 2.20
N ASP A 289 -2.64 -16.15 1.06
CA ASP A 289 -1.78 -17.33 0.92
C ASP A 289 -0.44 -17.13 1.63
N THR A 290 0.01 -15.88 1.77
CA THR A 290 1.33 -15.51 2.32
C THR A 290 1.27 -14.97 3.75
N PHE A 291 0.58 -13.85 3.98
CA PHE A 291 0.43 -13.23 5.30
C PHE A 291 -0.58 -13.96 6.18
N GLY A 292 -1.56 -14.59 5.53
CA GLY A 292 -2.60 -15.37 6.19
C GLY A 292 -3.94 -14.65 6.29
N PRO A 293 -5.00 -15.41 6.61
CA PRO A 293 -6.33 -14.87 6.83
C PRO A 293 -6.42 -14.08 8.13
N ASN A 294 -7.47 -13.26 8.23
CA ASN A 294 -7.75 -12.51 9.44
C ASN A 294 -8.44 -13.41 10.48
N MET A 295 -8.05 -13.26 11.74
CA MET A 295 -8.45 -14.09 12.88
C MET A 295 -9.33 -13.33 13.88
N GLN A 296 -9.73 -12.09 13.61
CA GLN A 296 -10.48 -11.26 14.54
C GLN A 296 -11.85 -11.86 14.88
N LEU A 297 -12.63 -12.29 13.89
CA LEU A 297 -13.92 -12.94 14.15
C LEU A 297 -13.75 -14.29 14.86
N ALA A 298 -12.72 -15.06 14.48
CA ALA A 298 -12.39 -16.30 15.16
C ALA A 298 -12.06 -16.07 16.64
N LYS A 299 -11.26 -15.05 16.96
CA LYS A 299 -10.95 -14.63 18.33
C LYS A 299 -12.23 -14.26 19.10
N GLU A 300 -13.09 -13.42 18.53
CA GLU A 300 -14.34 -12.97 19.16
C GLU A 300 -15.34 -14.12 19.39
N LEU A 301 -15.31 -15.16 18.56
CA LEU A 301 -16.08 -16.41 18.74
C LEU A 301 -15.47 -17.31 19.83
N LEU A 302 -14.14 -17.43 19.89
CA LEU A 302 -13.46 -18.15 20.98
C LEU A 302 -13.74 -17.51 22.36
N GLU A 303 -13.80 -16.18 22.43
CA GLU A 303 -14.17 -15.43 23.64
C GLU A 303 -15.60 -15.74 24.11
N ARG A 304 -16.46 -16.21 23.22
CA ARG A 304 -17.82 -16.72 23.52
C ARG A 304 -17.88 -18.23 23.73
N GLY A 305 -16.74 -18.93 23.64
CA GLY A 305 -16.64 -20.37 23.84
C GLY A 305 -16.90 -21.22 22.60
N GLU A 306 -17.07 -20.62 21.42
CA GLU A 306 -17.38 -21.31 20.16
C GLU A 306 -16.10 -21.87 19.53
N LYS A 307 -15.65 -23.06 19.96
CA LYS A 307 -14.35 -23.63 19.56
C LYS A 307 -14.42 -24.41 18.26
N GLU A 308 -15.48 -25.20 18.11
CA GLU A 308 -15.61 -26.20 17.05
C GLU A 308 -15.61 -25.52 15.67
N VAL A 309 -16.36 -24.41 15.54
CA VAL A 309 -16.40 -23.59 14.32
C VAL A 309 -15.04 -22.97 13.99
N VAL A 310 -14.26 -22.59 15.01
CA VAL A 310 -12.94 -21.96 14.80
C VAL A 310 -11.92 -23.00 14.35
N LEU A 311 -11.98 -24.23 14.89
CA LEU A 311 -11.18 -25.34 14.39
C LEU A 311 -11.54 -25.70 12.95
N GLU A 312 -12.83 -25.72 12.58
CA GLU A 312 -13.25 -25.93 11.20
C GLU A 312 -12.75 -24.81 10.27
N TYR A 313 -12.81 -23.55 10.74
CA TYR A 313 -12.23 -22.42 10.01
C TYR A 313 -10.72 -22.57 9.78
N PHE A 314 -9.97 -23.06 10.77
CA PHE A 314 -8.54 -23.36 10.60
C PHE A 314 -8.30 -24.43 9.54
N ASP A 315 -9.11 -25.49 9.49
CA ASP A 315 -9.01 -26.52 8.46
C ASP A 315 -9.29 -25.97 7.06
N LEU A 316 -10.24 -25.03 6.94
CA LEU A 316 -10.49 -24.31 5.68
C LEU A 316 -9.30 -23.43 5.29
N CYS A 317 -8.77 -22.65 6.24
CA CYS A 317 -7.59 -21.80 6.03
C CYS A 317 -6.35 -22.60 5.61
N ASN A 318 -6.17 -23.81 6.14
CA ASN A 318 -5.05 -24.69 5.82
C ASN A 318 -4.93 -25.03 4.32
N LYS A 319 -6.04 -24.92 3.56
CA LYS A 319 -6.08 -25.25 2.12
C LYS A 319 -5.39 -24.21 1.24
N PHE A 320 -5.39 -22.94 1.64
CA PHE A 320 -4.79 -21.84 0.87
C PHE A 320 -3.59 -21.19 1.57
N TRP A 321 -3.57 -21.18 2.91
CA TRP A 321 -2.51 -20.50 3.66
C TRP A 321 -1.23 -21.34 3.77
N VAL A 322 -0.36 -21.25 2.76
CA VAL A 322 0.82 -22.13 2.60
C VAL A 322 2.13 -21.58 3.20
N SER A 323 2.05 -20.45 3.92
CA SER A 323 3.23 -19.78 4.47
C SER A 323 3.97 -20.64 5.51
N PRO A 324 5.30 -20.81 5.41
CA PRO A 324 6.09 -21.57 6.40
C PRO A 324 6.18 -20.86 7.76
N ARG A 325 5.73 -19.60 7.85
CA ARG A 325 5.69 -18.81 9.09
C ARG A 325 4.34 -18.90 9.81
N ARG A 326 3.38 -19.68 9.29
CA ARG A 326 2.07 -19.85 9.93
C ARG A 326 2.22 -20.63 11.24
N ASN A 327 1.43 -20.25 12.25
CA ASN A 327 1.40 -20.90 13.57
C ASN A 327 0.15 -21.78 13.75
N LEU A 328 -0.43 -22.27 12.65
CA LEU A 328 -1.76 -22.88 12.64
C LEU A 328 -1.83 -24.12 13.56
N GLU A 329 -0.79 -24.94 13.55
CA GLU A 329 -0.71 -26.15 14.38
C GLU A 329 -0.70 -25.81 15.88
N GLN A 330 0.03 -24.76 16.28
CA GLN A 330 0.04 -24.26 17.65
C GLN A 330 -1.31 -23.67 18.06
N TRP A 331 -1.95 -22.91 17.16
CA TRP A 331 -3.27 -22.32 17.40
C TRP A 331 -4.35 -23.39 17.57
N ILE A 332 -4.28 -24.48 16.81
CA ILE A 332 -5.17 -25.65 16.99
C ILE A 332 -5.00 -26.26 18.39
N GLU A 333 -3.77 -26.44 18.85
CA GLU A 333 -3.50 -26.98 20.19
C GLU A 333 -4.00 -26.06 21.31
N ASP A 334 -3.79 -24.75 21.16
CA ASP A 334 -4.29 -23.75 22.09
C ASP A 334 -5.81 -23.80 22.22
N VAL A 335 -6.53 -23.81 21.10
CA VAL A 335 -8.00 -23.89 21.10
C VAL A 335 -8.48 -25.20 21.73
N LYS A 336 -7.88 -26.35 21.37
CA LYS A 336 -8.19 -27.66 21.99
C LYS A 336 -7.94 -27.67 23.50
N SER A 337 -7.00 -26.86 23.97
CA SER A 337 -6.66 -26.70 25.39
C SER A 337 -7.46 -25.59 26.09
N ASN A 338 -8.51 -25.05 25.48
CA ASN A 338 -9.30 -23.93 25.99
C ASN A 338 -8.52 -22.62 26.18
N ARG A 339 -7.47 -22.39 25.39
CA ARG A 339 -6.74 -21.13 25.32
C ARG A 339 -7.11 -20.37 24.05
N ILE A 340 -7.11 -19.04 24.13
CA ILE A 340 -7.22 -18.18 22.94
C ILE A 340 -5.80 -18.01 22.39
N PRO A 341 -5.54 -18.40 21.13
CA PRO A 341 -4.22 -18.23 20.55
C PRO A 341 -3.80 -16.76 20.45
N ASN A 342 -2.49 -16.51 20.53
CA ASN A 342 -1.95 -15.21 20.15
C ASN A 342 -1.87 -15.12 18.62
N PHE A 343 -2.89 -14.50 18.02
CA PHE A 343 -2.99 -14.32 16.58
C PHE A 343 -2.04 -13.24 16.00
N GLY A 344 -1.45 -12.40 16.85
CA GLY A 344 -0.48 -11.39 16.43
C GLY A 344 -0.98 -10.51 15.27
N GLY A 345 -0.20 -10.45 14.18
CA GLY A 345 -0.54 -9.67 12.98
C GLY A 345 -1.83 -10.07 12.28
N ASN A 346 -2.28 -11.32 12.44
CA ASN A 346 -3.51 -11.82 11.80
C ASN A 346 -4.80 -11.23 12.38
N LEU A 347 -4.74 -10.33 13.38
CA LEU A 347 -5.90 -9.55 13.80
C LEU A 347 -6.16 -8.33 12.89
N TRP A 348 -5.17 -7.92 12.09
CA TRP A 348 -5.19 -6.65 11.34
C TRP A 348 -5.23 -6.80 9.82
N HIS A 349 -4.87 -7.98 9.30
CA HIS A 349 -4.76 -8.22 7.85
C HIS A 349 -6.12 -8.24 7.15
#